data_AF-A0A3N7H832-F1
#
_entry.id   AF-A0A3N7H832-F1
#
_cell.length_a   1.000
_cell.length_b   1.000
_cell.length_c   1.000
_cell.angle_alpha   90.00
_cell.angle_beta   90.00
_cell.angle_gamma   90.00
#
_symmetry.space_group_name_H-M   'P 1'
#
loop_
_entity.id
_entity.type
_entity.pdbx_description
1 polymer ?
#
loop_
_entity_poly.entity_id
_entity_poly.type
_entity_poly.pdbx_seq_one_letter_code
_entity_poly.pdbx_strand_id
1 'polypeptide(L)' 'MMLREIITPKKRSVTVQLPEEMVGKTVEVIAFEIETAKKEPSRAQRLRRIEALTKSSLVDLSGFSFDRNEANDYDG' A
#
# COMPACT_ATOMS: atom_id res chain seq x y z
N MET A 1 -6.08 13.60 30.85
CA MET A 1 -6.36 12.40 30.04
C MET A 1 -6.45 12.82 28.59
N MET A 2 -5.89 12.04 27.65
CA MET A 2 -5.97 12.30 26.22
C MET A 2 -6.83 11.21 25.57
N LEU A 3 -7.91 11.60 24.90
CA LEU A 3 -8.74 10.72 24.09
C LEU A 3 -8.38 10.94 22.62
N ARG A 4 -8.04 9.87 21.89
CA ARG A 4 -7.80 9.92 20.46
C ARG A 4 -8.59 8.82 19.76
N GLU A 5 -9.51 9.23 18.89
CA GLU A 5 -10.31 8.34 18.07
C GLU A 5 -10.07 8.66 16.58
N ILE A 6 -9.79 7.63 15.76
CA ILE A 6 -9.63 7.80 14.30
C ILE A 6 -10.92 7.34 13.64
N ILE A 7 -11.69 8.28 13.10
CA ILE A 7 -12.98 8.01 12.47
C ILE A 7 -12.90 8.31 10.98
N THR A 8 -13.38 7.40 10.14
CA THR A 8 -13.61 7.67 8.71
C THR A 8 -15.09 8.03 8.50
N PRO A 9 -15.44 9.32 8.34
CA PRO A 9 -16.83 9.75 8.19
C PRO A 9 -17.45 9.20 6.90
N LYS A 10 -18.57 8.49 7.02
CA LYS A 10 -19.39 8.03 5.87
C LYS A 10 -20.49 9.04 5.48
N LYS A 11 -20.68 10.09 6.28
CA LYS A 11 -21.69 11.13 6.12
C LYS A 11 -21.05 12.49 6.37
N ARG A 12 -21.75 13.57 6.02
CA ARG A 12 -21.31 14.95 6.26
C ARG A 12 -21.24 15.34 7.75
N SER A 13 -21.78 14.52 8.64
CA SER A 13 -21.75 14.74 10.09
C SER A 13 -21.18 13.53 10.83
N VAL A 14 -20.52 13.81 11.94
CA VAL A 14 -20.00 12.83 12.90
C VAL A 14 -20.43 13.26 14.29
N THR A 15 -20.90 12.30 15.09
CA THR A 15 -21.21 12.49 16.51
C THR A 15 -20.19 11.71 17.32
N VAL A 16 -19.48 12.39 18.22
CA VAL A 16 -18.51 11.76 19.14
C VAL A 16 -19.10 11.79 20.54
N GLN A 17 -19.09 10.64 21.23
CA GLN A 17 -19.51 10.54 22.62
C GLN A 17 -18.30 10.77 23.52
N LEU A 18 -18.40 11.74 24.42
CA LEU A 18 -17.33 12.03 25.37
C LEU A 18 -17.50 11.20 26.65
N PRO A 19 -16.39 10.76 27.27
CA PRO A 19 -16.41 10.15 28.60
C PRO A 19 -17.00 11.08 29.66
N GLU A 20 -17.63 10.50 30.69
CA GLU A 20 -18.30 11.27 31.76
C GLU A 20 -17.34 12.25 32.45
N GLU A 21 -16.08 11.88 32.62
CA GLU A 21 -15.05 12.70 33.24
C GLU A 21 -14.67 13.97 32.45
N MET A 22 -15.11 14.09 31.19
CA MET A 22 -14.93 15.26 30.34
C MET A 22 -16.16 16.19 30.31
N VAL A 23 -17.29 15.78 30.91
CA VAL A 23 -18.50 16.60 30.98
C VAL A 23 -18.24 17.87 31.80
N GLY A 24 -18.65 19.02 31.26
CA GLY A 24 -18.47 20.33 31.90
C GLY A 24 -17.07 20.94 31.75
N LYS A 25 -16.15 20.27 31.05
CA LYS A 25 -14.81 20.79 30.76
C LYS A 25 -14.76 21.35 29.34
N THR A 26 -13.89 22.34 29.12
CA THR A 26 -13.57 22.81 27.77
C THR A 26 -12.78 21.74 27.05
N VAL A 27 -13.24 21.36 25.86
CA VAL A 27 -12.58 20.39 24.98
C VAL A 27 -12.33 21.03 23.62
N GLU A 28 -11.18 20.71 23.03
CA GLU A 28 -10.84 21.11 21.67
C GLU A 28 -10.94 19.88 20.75
N VAL A 29 -11.59 20.05 19.60
CA VAL A 29 -11.73 19.01 18.58
C VAL A 29 -11.01 19.44 17.32
N ILE A 30 -10.01 18.67 16.92
CA ILE A 30 -9.18 18.95 15.74
C ILE A 30 -9.44 17.88 14.70
N ALA A 31 -9.77 18.29 13.48
CA ALA A 31 -9.95 17.41 12.33
C ALA A 31 -8.94 17.76 11.24
N PHE A 32 -8.21 16.76 10.76
CA PHE A 32 -7.30 16.87 9.62
C PHE A 32 -7.40 15.59 8.79
N GLU A 33 -7.14 15.72 7.50
CA GLU A 33 -7.05 14.58 6.60
C GLU A 33 -5.83 13.73 6.99
N ILE A 34 -6.04 12.43 7.17
CA ILE A 34 -4.96 11.48 7.42
C ILE A 34 -4.72 10.72 6.12
N GLU A 35 -3.54 10.90 5.53
CA GLU A 35 -3.09 10.04 4.45
C GLU A 35 -2.91 8.62 5.00
N THR A 36 -3.91 7.77 4.77
CA THR A 36 -3.73 6.34 5.01
C THR A 36 -2.78 5.83 3.94
N ALA A 37 -1.69 5.18 4.37
CA ALA A 37 -0.77 4.52 3.45
C ALA A 37 -1.60 3.71 2.45
N LYS A 38 -1.43 4.00 1.15
CA LYS A 38 -2.17 3.32 0.09
C LYS A 38 -2.02 1.82 0.35
N LYS A 39 -3.16 1.14 0.54
CA LYS A 39 -3.22 -0.29 0.81
C LYS A 39 -2.29 -0.98 -0.20
N GLU A 40 -1.28 -1.70 0.28
CA GLU A 40 -0.36 -2.37 -0.63
C GLU A 40 -1.18 -3.20 -1.62
N PRO A 41 -0.88 -3.12 -2.93
CA PRO A 41 -1.61 -3.88 -3.91
C PRO A 41 -1.48 -5.36 -3.55
N SER A 42 -2.62 -6.06 -3.56
CA SER A 42 -2.63 -7.51 -3.34
C SER A 42 -1.68 -8.21 -4.31
N ARG A 43 -1.21 -9.41 -3.96
CA ARG A 43 -0.33 -10.22 -4.85
C ARG A 43 -0.90 -10.34 -6.27
N ALA A 44 -2.22 -10.52 -6.39
CA ALA A 44 -2.90 -10.59 -7.68
C ALA A 44 -2.84 -9.27 -8.46
N GLN A 45 -3.01 -8.12 -7.81
CA GLN A 45 -2.88 -6.80 -8.44
C GLN A 45 -1.44 -6.53 -8.87
N ARG A 46 -0.45 -6.96 -8.08
CA ARG A 46 0.97 -6.87 -8.43
C ARG A 46 1.31 -7.71 -9.66
N LEU A 47 0.86 -8.96 -9.71
CA LEU A 47 1.09 -9.85 -10.85
C LEU A 47 0.47 -9.30 -12.14
N ARG A 48 -0.79 -8.84 -12.09
CA ARG A 48 -1.44 -8.19 -13.24
C ARG A 48 -0.68 -6.97 -13.74
N ARG A 49 -0.13 -6.17 -12.81
CA ARG A 49 0.68 -4.99 -13.18
C ARG A 49 1.99 -5.40 -13.85
N ILE A 50 2.68 -6.41 -13.33
CA ILE A 50 3.90 -6.96 -13.93
C ILE A 50 3.59 -7.48 -15.33
N GLU A 51 2.56 -8.31 -15.46
CA GLU A 51 2.13 -8.87 -16.75
C GLU A 51 1.80 -7.77 -17.77
N ALA A 52 1.05 -6.73 -17.36
CA ALA A 52 0.74 -5.60 -18.23
C ALA A 52 1.99 -4.83 -18.70
N LEU A 53 3.02 -4.71 -17.85
CA LEU A 53 4.28 -4.04 -18.19
C LEU A 53 5.17 -4.91 -19.08
N THR A 54 5.18 -6.23 -18.89
CA THR A 54 6.12 -7.12 -19.60
C THR A 54 5.53 -7.73 -20.87
N LYS A 55 4.22 -7.68 -21.08
CA LYS A 55 3.53 -8.31 -22.22
C LYS A 55 4.05 -7.85 -23.58
N SER A 56 4.46 -6.59 -23.71
CA SER A 56 5.05 -6.04 -24.94
C SER A 56 6.56 -6.22 -25.05
N SER A 57 7.22 -6.70 -23.99
CA SER A 57 8.69 -6.83 -23.89
C SER A 57 9.14 -8.29 -23.87
N LEU A 58 8.34 -9.19 -24.46
CA LEU A 58 8.70 -10.60 -24.55
C LEU A 58 9.81 -10.77 -25.59
N VAL A 59 10.88 -11.45 -25.19
CA VAL A 59 11.98 -11.83 -26.08
C VAL A 59 11.78 -13.27 -26.55
N ASP A 60 12.02 -13.53 -27.83
CA ASP A 60 11.98 -14.88 -28.39
C ASP A 60 13.27 -15.62 -28.02
N LEU A 61 13.11 -16.72 -27.28
CA LEU A 61 14.19 -17.58 -26.79
C LEU A 61 14.18 -18.95 -27.47
N SER A 62 13.42 -19.13 -28.55
CA SER A 62 13.30 -20.42 -29.24
C SER A 62 14.64 -20.97 -29.77
N GLY A 63 15.61 -20.09 -30.03
CA GLY A 63 17.00 -20.45 -30.40
C GLY A 63 18.02 -20.31 -29.27
N PHE A 64 17.61 -20.00 -28.05
CA PHE A 64 18.52 -19.78 -26.93
C PHE A 64 18.78 -21.10 -26.20
N SER A 65 20.03 -21.56 -26.20
CA SER A 65 20.52 -22.63 -25.33
C SER A 65 21.49 -22.04 -24.31
N PHE A 66 21.24 -22.26 -23.03
CA PHE A 66 22.17 -21.90 -21.97
C PHE A 66 23.01 -23.12 -21.58
N ASP A 67 24.30 -23.11 -21.91
CA ASP A 67 25.26 -24.09 -21.40
C ASP A 67 25.99 -23.50 -20.18
N ARG A 68 25.81 -24.14 -19.03
CA ARG A 68 26.45 -23.72 -17.77
C ARG A 68 27.99 -23.86 -17.83
N ASN A 69 28.50 -24.73 -18.69
CA ASN A 69 29.94 -24.94 -18.86
C ASN A 69 30.58 -23.79 -19.66
N GLU A 70 29.86 -23.22 -20.63
CA GLU A 70 30.29 -22.06 -21.43
C GLU A 70 30.34 -20.77 -20.58
N ALA A 71 29.39 -20.62 -19.64
CA ALA A 71 29.31 -19.45 -18.76
C ALA A 71 30.41 -19.35 -17.67
N ASN A 72 31.23 -20.39 -17.51
CA ASN A 72 32.34 -20.41 -16.55
C ASN A 72 33.71 -20.21 -17.23
N ASP A 73 33.77 -20.05 -18.55
CA ASP A 73 35.02 -19.93 -19.30
C ASP A 73 35.45 -18.44 -19.43
N TYR A 74 35.59 -17.77 -18.29
CA TYR A 74 36.10 -16.39 -18.18
C TYR A 74 37.60 -16.35 -17.84
N ASP A 75 38.38 -17.35 -18.27
CA ASP A 75 39.84 -17.33 -18.17
C ASP A 75 40.47 -17.23 -19.57
N GLY A 76 40.83 -15.99 -19.93
CA GLY A 76 41.61 -15.62 -21.11
C GLY A 76 42.12 -14.19 -21.02
#